data_AF-A0A951AF62-F1
#
_entry.id   AF-A0A951AF62-F1
#
_cell.length_a   1.000
_cell.length_b   1.000
_cell.length_c   1.000
_cell.angle_alpha   90.00
_cell.angle_beta   90.00
_cell.angle_gamma   90.00
#
_symmetry.space_group_name_H-M   'P 1'
#
loop_
_entity.id
_entity.type
_entity.pdbx_description
1 polymer ?
#
loop_
_entity_poly.entity_id
_entity_poly.type
_entity_poly.pdbx_seq_one_letter_code
_entity_poly.pdbx_strand_id
1 'polypeptide(L)'
;ERAGTLLAEAKLPLVILPGNHDPATPDSIWMRGRFDEIGNVAILGITNERSIAFPYLDLEIWGNAHRDYHDMIPLKDPPPRAARWHIVIGHGHYEPPETWANPLRPSWLISDDMIAATAADYVALGHWDRAAQVGNGAVPAYYSGSPDYAHTVNLVRLSTAGEVVVTRAPVLRDAE
;
A
#
# COMPACT_ATOMS: atom_id res chain seq x y z
N GLU A 1 11.20 -7.28 18.54
CA GLU A 1 12.37 -8.14 18.21
C GLU A 1 12.04 -9.12 17.08
N ARG A 2 11.16 -10.12 17.27
CA ARG A 2 10.83 -11.14 16.25
C ARG A 2 10.43 -10.57 14.87
N ALA A 3 9.56 -9.56 14.83
CA ALA A 3 9.13 -8.96 13.57
C ALA A 3 10.30 -8.32 12.80
N GLY A 4 11.16 -7.56 13.49
CA GLY A 4 12.33 -6.94 12.87
C GLY A 4 13.31 -7.97 12.31
N THR A 5 13.55 -9.07 13.02
CA THR A 5 14.36 -10.20 12.52
C THR A 5 13.77 -10.80 11.25
N LEU A 6 12.46 -11.07 11.21
CA LEU A 6 11.80 -11.62 10.02
C LEU A 6 11.91 -10.68 8.81
N LEU A 7 11.75 -9.37 9.03
CA LEU A 7 11.92 -8.36 7.96
C LEU A 7 13.36 -8.32 7.47
N ALA A 8 14.35 -8.33 8.38
CA ALA A 8 15.77 -8.30 8.04
C ALA A 8 16.25 -9.57 7.32
N GLU A 9 15.67 -10.73 7.65
CA GLU A 9 15.96 -12.01 7.01
C GLU A 9 15.24 -12.20 5.67
N ALA A 10 14.26 -11.35 5.37
CA ALA A 10 13.59 -11.37 4.07
C ALA A 10 14.62 -11.08 2.98
N LYS A 11 14.79 -12.04 2.06
CA LYS A 11 15.75 -11.92 0.93
C LYS A 11 15.21 -11.03 -0.20
N LEU A 12 14.32 -10.11 0.13
CA LEU A 12 13.59 -9.24 -0.79
C LEU A 12 13.56 -7.83 -0.21
N PRO A 13 13.51 -6.79 -1.07
CA PRO A 13 13.16 -5.45 -0.64
C PRO A 13 11.72 -5.42 -0.11
N LEU A 14 11.50 -4.66 0.95
CA LEU A 14 10.21 -4.48 1.60
C LEU A 14 9.85 -3.00 1.57
N VAL A 15 8.62 -2.68 1.17
CA VAL A 15 8.10 -1.33 1.22
C VAL A 15 6.85 -1.30 2.10
N ILE A 16 6.85 -0.41 3.08
CA ILE A 16 5.80 -0.27 4.08
C ILE A 16 5.19 1.12 3.97
N LEU A 17 3.85 1.19 4.05
CA LEU A 17 3.11 2.42 4.19
C LEU A 17 2.42 2.45 5.57
N PRO A 18 2.83 3.34 6.48
CA PRO A 18 2.15 3.61 7.75
C PRO A 18 0.66 3.97 7.55
N GLY A 19 -0.22 3.27 8.28
CA GLY A 19 -1.66 3.41 8.22
C GLY A 19 -2.24 4.22 9.39
N ASN A 20 -3.57 4.22 9.51
CA ASN A 20 -4.27 5.06 10.50
C ASN A 20 -4.11 4.56 11.95
N HIS A 21 -3.68 3.31 12.16
CA HIS A 21 -3.44 2.72 13.48
C HIS A 21 -1.99 2.83 13.94
N ASP A 22 -1.09 3.13 13.01
CA ASP A 22 0.35 3.17 13.16
C ASP A 22 0.95 4.32 12.34
N PRO A 23 0.49 5.58 12.53
CA PRO A 23 0.99 6.70 11.76
C PRO A 23 2.49 6.90 11.94
N ALA A 24 3.13 7.53 10.95
CA ALA A 24 4.54 7.90 10.93
C ALA A 24 4.88 9.05 11.88
N THR A 25 4.60 8.88 13.18
CA THR A 25 4.94 9.83 14.24
C THR A 25 6.34 9.54 14.81
N PRO A 26 6.99 10.53 15.47
CA PRO A 26 8.30 10.32 16.10
C PRO A 26 8.33 9.21 17.18
N ASP A 27 7.19 8.90 17.80
CA ASP A 27 7.01 7.87 18.84
C ASP A 27 6.35 6.57 18.32
N SER A 28 6.18 6.47 16.99
CA SER A 28 5.53 5.34 16.33
C SER A 28 6.23 4.00 16.57
N ILE A 29 5.51 2.92 16.25
CA ILE A 29 6.09 1.56 16.33
C ILE A 29 7.30 1.38 15.42
N TRP A 30 7.36 2.15 14.33
CA TRP A 30 8.43 2.12 13.33
C TRP A 30 9.76 2.54 13.97
N MET A 31 9.74 3.66 14.70
CA MET A 31 10.92 4.20 15.39
C MET A 31 11.27 3.40 16.65
N ARG A 32 10.27 3.03 17.46
CA ARG A 32 10.50 2.22 18.68
C ARG A 32 11.05 0.83 18.36
N GLY A 33 10.63 0.26 17.24
CA GLY A 33 11.11 -1.03 16.72
C GLY A 33 12.44 -0.95 15.97
N ARG A 34 12.95 0.27 15.69
CA ARG A 34 14.12 0.54 14.85
C ARG A 34 14.00 -0.10 13.45
N PHE A 35 12.78 -0.11 12.91
CA PHE A 35 12.52 -0.70 11.59
C PHE A 35 13.09 0.15 10.44
N ASP A 36 13.31 1.44 10.70
CA ASP A 36 14.02 2.37 9.83
C ASP A 36 15.51 2.02 9.66
N GLU A 37 16.08 1.21 10.56
CA GLU A 37 17.47 0.77 10.48
C GLU A 37 17.65 -0.57 9.74
N ILE A 38 16.55 -1.23 9.36
CA ILE A 38 16.58 -2.51 8.65
C ILE A 38 16.88 -2.26 7.17
N GLY A 39 18.08 -2.66 6.72
CA GLY A 39 18.63 -2.24 5.42
C GLY A 39 17.82 -2.62 4.16
N ASN A 40 16.94 -3.63 4.23
CA ASN A 40 16.07 -4.03 3.11
C ASN A 40 14.62 -3.49 3.26
N VAL A 41 14.34 -2.65 4.25
CA VAL A 41 13.02 -2.08 4.52
C VAL A 41 13.03 -0.59 4.19
N ALA A 42 12.07 -0.19 3.35
CA ALA A 42 11.74 1.19 3.10
C ALA A 42 10.36 1.50 3.69
N ILE A 43 10.27 2.55 4.51
CA ILE A 43 9.04 3.00 5.13
C ILE A 43 8.72 4.40 4.59
N LEU A 44 7.67 4.50 3.79
CA LEU A 44 7.23 5.77 3.25
C LEU A 44 6.75 6.68 4.39
N GLY A 45 7.15 7.95 4.38
CA GLY A 45 6.99 8.90 5.46
C GLY A 45 8.04 8.82 6.58
N ILE A 46 8.99 7.86 6.54
CA ILE A 46 10.06 7.70 7.56
C ILE A 46 11.44 7.60 6.92
N THR A 47 11.77 6.50 6.23
CA THR A 47 13.07 6.34 5.54
C THR A 47 13.07 7.01 4.17
N ASN A 48 11.87 7.16 3.59
CA ASN A 48 11.63 7.77 2.29
C ASN A 48 10.44 8.69 2.44
N GLU A 49 10.53 9.94 1.97
CA GLU A 49 9.45 10.91 2.18
C GLU A 49 8.10 10.48 1.59
N ARG A 50 8.13 9.95 0.36
CA ARG A 50 6.90 9.66 -0.40
C ARG A 50 7.02 8.57 -1.46
N SER A 51 8.20 8.38 -2.05
CA SER A 51 8.43 7.35 -3.06
C SER A 51 9.78 6.67 -2.90
N ILE A 52 9.90 5.50 -3.52
CA ILE A 52 11.13 4.72 -3.64
C ILE A 52 11.20 4.11 -5.05
N ALA A 53 12.38 4.16 -5.65
CA ALA A 53 12.65 3.59 -6.96
C ALA A 53 13.47 2.31 -6.85
N PHE A 54 13.18 1.36 -7.74
CA PHE A 54 13.93 0.13 -7.97
C PHE A 54 14.38 0.11 -9.44
N PRO A 55 15.50 0.79 -9.79
CA PRO A 55 15.91 0.94 -11.19
C PRO A 55 16.15 -0.38 -11.92
N TYR A 56 16.63 -1.41 -11.20
CA TYR A 56 16.84 -2.74 -11.75
C TYR A 56 15.55 -3.48 -12.11
N LEU A 57 14.39 -2.98 -11.69
CA LEU A 57 13.05 -3.45 -12.06
C LEU A 57 12.31 -2.46 -12.96
N ASP A 58 12.90 -1.29 -13.26
CA ASP A 58 12.23 -0.16 -13.92
C ASP A 58 10.89 0.17 -13.22
N LEU A 59 10.95 0.28 -11.89
CA LEU A 59 9.77 0.37 -11.02
C LEU A 59 9.90 1.49 -10.00
N GLU A 60 8.83 2.23 -9.78
CA GLU A 60 8.65 3.20 -8.70
C GLU A 60 7.43 2.81 -7.88
N ILE A 61 7.55 2.98 -6.55
CA ILE A 61 6.44 2.88 -5.61
C ILE A 61 6.29 4.21 -4.89
N TRP A 62 5.08 4.76 -4.82
CA TRP A 62 4.77 5.92 -3.99
C TRP A 62 3.51 5.74 -3.16
N GLY A 63 3.38 6.54 -2.10
CA GLY A 63 2.22 6.55 -1.23
C GLY A 63 2.26 7.72 -0.25
N ASN A 64 1.10 8.10 0.28
CA ASN A 64 1.01 9.09 1.34
C ASN A 64 0.81 8.38 2.68
N ALA A 65 1.84 8.40 3.53
CA ALA A 65 1.76 7.83 4.86
C ALA A 65 0.81 8.65 5.74
N HIS A 66 0.06 7.97 6.62
CA HIS A 66 -0.58 8.65 7.74
C HIS A 66 0.52 9.25 8.64
N ARG A 67 0.43 10.54 8.95
CA ARG A 67 1.41 11.25 9.80
C ARG A 67 0.87 11.59 11.18
N ASP A 68 -0.44 11.48 11.35
CA ASP A 68 -1.18 11.63 12.59
C ASP A 68 -2.48 10.81 12.49
N TYR A 69 -3.42 11.02 13.42
CA TYR A 69 -4.71 10.34 13.46
C TYR A 69 -5.84 11.14 12.80
N HIS A 70 -5.54 12.29 12.20
CA HIS A 70 -6.53 13.13 11.54
C HIS A 70 -6.86 12.61 10.14
N ASP A 71 -7.95 13.10 9.61
CA ASP A 71 -8.34 12.81 8.24
C ASP A 71 -7.30 13.36 7.24
N MET A 72 -7.09 12.62 6.16
CA MET A 72 -6.22 12.98 5.05
C MET A 72 -6.67 12.27 3.79
N ILE A 73 -6.40 12.86 2.62
CA ILE A 73 -6.72 12.25 1.32
C ILE A 73 -5.60 11.25 0.97
N PRO A 74 -5.84 9.93 0.99
CA PRO A 74 -4.75 8.95 0.91
C PRO A 74 -4.00 8.95 -0.43
N LEU A 75 -4.68 9.26 -1.53
CA LEU A 75 -4.11 9.26 -2.88
C LEU A 75 -3.89 10.68 -3.44
N LYS A 76 -3.80 11.71 -2.58
CA LYS A 76 -3.62 13.09 -3.03
C LYS A 76 -2.33 13.29 -3.83
N ASP A 77 -2.36 14.28 -4.71
CA ASP A 77 -1.22 14.84 -5.45
C ASP A 77 -0.33 13.80 -6.16
N PRO A 78 -0.85 12.88 -7.01
CA PRO A 78 -0.03 11.87 -7.67
C PRO A 78 1.21 12.47 -8.36
N PRO A 79 2.43 11.98 -8.09
CA PRO A 79 3.63 12.45 -8.75
C PRO A 79 3.62 12.02 -10.24
N PRO A 80 4.34 12.73 -11.13
CA PRO A 80 4.58 12.25 -12.48
C PRO A 80 5.27 10.88 -12.47
N ARG A 81 4.87 10.01 -13.40
CA ARG A 81 5.49 8.68 -13.58
C ARG A 81 7.00 8.82 -13.82
N ALA A 82 7.83 8.24 -12.95
CA ALA A 82 9.29 8.27 -13.05
C ALA A 82 9.93 6.98 -13.57
N ALA A 83 9.16 5.89 -13.70
CA ALA A 83 9.63 4.59 -14.15
C ALA A 83 8.57 3.89 -15.02
N ARG A 84 8.94 2.82 -15.74
CA ARG A 84 7.99 2.03 -16.53
C ARG A 84 6.85 1.53 -15.67
N TRP A 85 7.15 0.92 -14.53
CA TRP A 85 6.15 0.45 -13.57
C TRP A 85 5.92 1.52 -12.51
N HIS A 86 4.67 1.97 -12.42
CA HIS A 86 4.21 2.96 -11.48
C HIS A 86 3.20 2.35 -10.53
N ILE A 87 3.66 2.01 -9.32
CA ILE A 87 2.86 1.32 -8.31
C ILE A 87 2.51 2.30 -7.19
N VAL A 88 1.28 2.20 -6.69
CA VAL A 88 0.79 3.03 -5.60
C VAL A 88 0.45 2.16 -4.40
N ILE A 89 0.79 2.65 -3.22
CA ILE A 89 0.30 2.14 -1.95
C ILE A 89 -0.53 3.22 -1.27
N GLY A 90 -1.71 2.86 -0.80
CA GLY A 90 -2.62 3.77 -0.10
C GLY A 90 -3.27 3.07 1.09
N HIS A 91 -3.58 3.83 2.14
CA HIS A 91 -4.26 3.31 3.32
C HIS A 91 -5.48 4.17 3.63
N GLY A 92 -6.68 3.65 3.38
CA GLY A 92 -7.92 4.42 3.55
C GLY A 92 -9.16 3.66 3.10
N HIS A 93 -10.32 4.30 3.22
CA HIS A 93 -11.62 3.72 2.90
C HIS A 93 -12.04 4.07 1.48
N TYR A 94 -12.18 3.07 0.62
CA TYR A 94 -12.81 3.25 -0.68
C TYR A 94 -14.31 3.49 -0.49
N GLU A 95 -14.81 4.59 -1.04
CA GLU A 95 -16.22 4.92 -1.02
C GLU A 95 -16.74 4.94 -2.46
N PRO A 96 -17.71 4.08 -2.80
CA PRO A 96 -18.20 3.99 -4.17
C PRO A 96 -19.06 5.23 -4.52
N PRO A 97 -19.20 5.56 -5.82
CA PRO A 97 -19.85 6.80 -6.26
C PRO A 97 -21.29 6.98 -5.74
N GLU A 98 -22.02 5.89 -5.53
CA GLU A 98 -23.42 5.89 -5.10
C GLU A 98 -23.60 6.47 -3.69
N THR A 99 -22.58 6.35 -2.84
CA THR A 99 -22.64 6.74 -1.43
C THR A 99 -21.69 7.91 -1.10
N TRP A 100 -20.91 8.39 -2.08
CA TRP A 100 -19.97 9.50 -1.92
C TRP A 100 -20.59 10.81 -1.40
N ALA A 101 -21.86 11.10 -1.75
CA ALA A 101 -22.54 12.31 -1.29
C ALA A 101 -22.90 12.28 0.21
N ASN A 102 -22.95 11.10 0.82
CA ASN A 102 -23.23 10.91 2.24
C ASN A 102 -22.51 9.66 2.76
N PRO A 103 -21.17 9.72 2.89
CA PRO A 103 -20.35 8.56 3.21
C PRO A 103 -20.61 8.12 4.65
N LEU A 104 -20.71 6.81 4.86
CA LEU A 104 -20.95 6.23 6.20
C LEU A 104 -19.71 6.33 7.11
N ARG A 105 -18.52 6.46 6.52
CA ARG A 105 -17.23 6.60 7.21
C ARG A 105 -16.44 7.75 6.59
N PRO A 106 -16.62 8.99 7.06
CA PRO A 106 -16.17 10.19 6.35
C PRO A 106 -14.67 10.48 6.52
N SER A 107 -13.82 9.46 6.69
CA SER A 107 -12.39 9.66 6.92
C SER A 107 -11.56 8.71 6.06
N TRP A 108 -10.44 9.24 5.58
CA TRP A 108 -9.45 8.61 4.72
C TRP A 108 -10.07 8.09 3.43
N LEU A 109 -11.00 8.87 2.87
CA LEU A 109 -11.79 8.46 1.71
C LEU A 109 -10.94 8.36 0.44
N ILE A 110 -11.24 7.35 -0.36
CA ILE A 110 -10.66 7.08 -1.67
C ILE A 110 -11.81 6.94 -2.67
N SER A 111 -11.81 7.75 -3.73
CA SER A 111 -12.79 7.66 -4.82
C SER A 111 -12.22 6.99 -6.07
N ASP A 112 -13.09 6.69 -7.02
CA ASP A 112 -12.73 6.29 -8.39
C ASP A 112 -11.82 7.33 -9.06
N ASP A 113 -12.15 8.62 -8.94
CA ASP A 113 -11.37 9.71 -9.55
C ASP A 113 -9.96 9.79 -8.96
N MET A 114 -9.83 9.58 -7.64
CA MET A 114 -8.53 9.54 -6.98
C MET A 114 -7.69 8.34 -7.45
N ILE A 115 -8.30 7.16 -7.58
CA ILE A 115 -7.64 5.96 -8.13
C ILE A 115 -7.22 6.22 -9.58
N ALA A 116 -8.10 6.75 -10.42
CA ALA A 116 -7.81 7.04 -11.82
C ALA A 116 -6.71 8.10 -11.99
N ALA A 117 -6.70 9.14 -11.16
CA ALA A 117 -5.70 10.20 -11.19
C ALA A 117 -4.28 9.70 -10.89
N THR A 118 -4.13 8.53 -10.26
CA THR A 118 -2.80 7.93 -10.05
C THR A 118 -2.10 7.54 -11.34
N ALA A 119 -2.86 7.24 -12.41
CA ALA A 119 -2.33 6.63 -13.64
C ALA A 119 -1.39 5.43 -13.39
N ALA A 120 -1.64 4.71 -12.29
CA ALA A 120 -0.82 3.61 -11.83
C ALA A 120 -1.07 2.34 -12.64
N ASP A 121 -0.05 1.49 -12.70
CA ASP A 121 -0.20 0.15 -13.24
C ASP A 121 -0.86 -0.79 -12.20
N TYR A 122 -0.74 -0.47 -10.90
CA TYR A 122 -1.43 -1.16 -9.80
C TYR A 122 -1.50 -0.30 -8.53
N VAL A 123 -2.62 -0.39 -7.80
CA VAL A 123 -2.83 0.27 -6.51
C VAL A 123 -3.07 -0.77 -5.41
N ALA A 124 -2.12 -0.88 -4.48
CA ALA A 124 -2.25 -1.66 -3.26
C ALA A 124 -2.91 -0.83 -2.15
N LEU A 125 -4.14 -1.19 -1.79
CA LEU A 125 -4.90 -0.55 -0.73
C LEU A 125 -4.84 -1.36 0.57
N GLY A 126 -4.66 -0.66 1.68
CA GLY A 126 -4.85 -1.15 3.05
C GLY A 126 -5.97 -0.38 3.74
N HIS A 127 -6.40 -0.86 4.92
CA HIS A 127 -7.49 -0.38 5.80
C HIS A 127 -8.64 -1.41 5.93
N TRP A 128 -9.00 -2.08 4.83
CA TRP A 128 -10.03 -3.12 4.87
C TRP A 128 -9.44 -4.48 5.22
N ASP A 129 -10.06 -5.17 6.19
CA ASP A 129 -9.70 -6.56 6.52
C ASP A 129 -10.11 -7.55 5.43
N ARG A 130 -11.01 -7.13 4.53
CA ARG A 130 -11.58 -7.97 3.47
C ARG A 130 -10.78 -7.79 2.18
N ALA A 131 -10.52 -8.90 1.49
CA ALA A 131 -9.92 -8.85 0.16
C ALA A 131 -10.97 -8.40 -0.88
N ALA A 132 -10.69 -7.32 -1.62
CA ALA A 132 -11.61 -6.77 -2.61
C ALA A 132 -10.85 -6.08 -3.75
N GLN A 133 -11.42 -6.11 -4.94
CA GLN A 133 -11.08 -5.18 -6.01
C GLN A 133 -12.09 -4.02 -5.93
N VAL A 134 -11.60 -2.79 -6.08
CA VAL A 134 -12.42 -1.56 -6.04
C VAL A 134 -12.07 -0.64 -7.21
N GLY A 135 -12.81 0.45 -7.34
CA GLY A 135 -12.64 1.39 -8.44
C GLY A 135 -13.51 1.02 -9.66
N ASN A 136 -13.44 1.88 -10.67
CA ASN A 136 -14.17 1.72 -11.94
C ASN A 136 -13.50 0.76 -12.94
N GLY A 137 -12.39 0.10 -12.56
CA GLY A 137 -11.65 -0.84 -13.39
C GLY A 137 -10.60 -0.24 -14.33
N ALA A 138 -10.48 1.09 -14.44
CA ALA A 138 -9.45 1.73 -15.28
C ALA A 138 -8.02 1.49 -14.75
N VAL A 139 -7.88 1.44 -13.42
CA VAL A 139 -6.63 1.10 -12.73
C VAL A 139 -6.93 -0.08 -11.80
N PRO A 140 -6.12 -1.15 -11.79
CA PRO A 140 -6.34 -2.28 -10.91
C PRO A 140 -6.01 -1.89 -9.46
N ALA A 141 -7.05 -1.54 -8.69
CA ALA A 141 -6.96 -1.18 -7.28
C ALA A 141 -7.53 -2.29 -6.40
N TYR A 142 -6.73 -2.74 -5.43
CA TYR A 142 -7.07 -3.90 -4.63
C TYR A 142 -6.74 -3.71 -3.16
N TYR A 143 -7.69 -4.08 -2.30
CA TYR A 143 -7.43 -4.48 -0.93
C TYR A 143 -7.00 -5.95 -0.90
N SER A 144 -5.86 -6.26 -0.31
CA SER A 144 -5.45 -7.66 -0.05
C SER A 144 -6.26 -8.30 1.08
N GLY A 145 -6.84 -7.47 1.95
CA GLY A 145 -7.39 -7.91 3.23
C GLY A 145 -6.31 -8.15 4.28
N SER A 146 -6.75 -8.31 5.53
CA SER A 146 -5.90 -8.72 6.64
C SER A 146 -5.52 -10.20 6.46
N PRO A 147 -4.25 -10.61 6.60
CA PRO A 147 -3.85 -12.01 6.42
C PRO A 147 -4.55 -12.96 7.40
N ASP A 148 -4.99 -12.46 8.56
CA ASP A 148 -5.70 -13.27 9.56
C ASP A 148 -7.15 -13.58 9.17
N TYR A 149 -7.79 -12.67 8.43
CA TYR A 149 -9.19 -12.77 8.02
C TYR A 149 -9.35 -13.23 6.57
N ALA A 150 -8.55 -12.65 5.66
CA ALA A 150 -8.59 -12.96 4.23
C ALA A 150 -7.85 -14.26 3.89
N HIS A 151 -6.90 -14.69 4.73
CA HIS A 151 -6.04 -15.87 4.51
C HIS A 151 -5.27 -15.86 3.17
N THR A 152 -5.17 -14.70 2.52
CA THR A 152 -4.51 -14.55 1.21
C THR A 152 -3.70 -13.26 1.16
N VAL A 153 -2.75 -13.23 0.23
CA VAL A 153 -2.08 -12.01 -0.25
C VAL A 153 -2.35 -11.85 -1.75
N ASN A 154 -2.27 -10.62 -2.25
CA ASN A 154 -2.25 -10.39 -3.68
C ASN A 154 -0.85 -10.68 -4.22
N LEU A 155 -0.76 -11.59 -5.20
CA LEU A 155 0.42 -11.79 -6.01
C LEU A 155 0.24 -11.05 -7.33
N VAL A 156 1.01 -9.98 -7.50
CA VAL A 156 0.98 -9.11 -8.67
C VAL A 156 2.16 -9.46 -9.57
N ARG A 157 1.89 -9.89 -10.80
CA ARG A 157 2.91 -10.20 -11.80
C ARG A 157 2.93 -9.11 -12.85
N LEU A 158 4.08 -8.47 -12.99
CA LEU A 158 4.36 -7.45 -14.00
C LEU A 158 5.16 -8.11 -15.12
N SER A 159 4.61 -8.18 -16.34
CA SER A 159 5.25 -8.87 -17.47
C SER A 159 6.03 -7.92 -18.38
N THR A 160 7.06 -8.41 -19.04
CA THR A 160 7.82 -7.61 -20.03
C THR A 160 6.98 -7.12 -21.20
N ALA A 161 5.80 -7.72 -21.45
CA ALA A 161 4.82 -7.27 -22.43
C ALA A 161 3.96 -6.07 -21.94
N GLY A 162 4.10 -5.66 -20.67
CA GLY A 162 3.32 -4.57 -20.09
C GLY A 162 2.03 -5.03 -19.39
N GLU A 163 1.83 -6.34 -19.21
CA GLU A 163 0.64 -6.86 -18.54
C GLU A 163 0.80 -6.83 -17.03
N VAL A 164 -0.29 -6.51 -16.34
CA VAL A 164 -0.42 -6.61 -14.88
C VAL A 164 -1.44 -7.71 -14.57
N VAL A 165 -0.96 -8.81 -14.00
CA VAL A 165 -1.81 -9.94 -13.60
C VAL A 165 -1.86 -10.01 -12.08
N VAL A 166 -3.05 -9.82 -11.53
CA VAL A 166 -3.30 -9.91 -10.08
C VAL A 166 -3.98 -11.25 -9.78
N THR A 167 -3.36 -12.03 -8.89
CA THR A 167 -3.92 -13.29 -8.37
C THR A 167 -3.89 -13.27 -6.85
N ARG A 168 -4.67 -14.13 -6.19
CA ARG A 168 -4.58 -14.31 -4.74
C ARG A 168 -3.81 -15.59 -4.44
N ALA A 169 -2.79 -15.46 -3.59
CA ALA A 169 -2.03 -16.60 -3.07
C ALA A 169 -2.40 -16.82 -1.59
N PRO A 170 -2.58 -18.08 -1.14
CA PRO A 170 -2.86 -18.36 0.26
C PRO A 170 -1.68 -17.97 1.16
N VAL A 171 -1.98 -17.44 2.34
CA VAL A 171 -1.00 -17.27 3.41
C VAL A 171 -0.80 -18.63 4.05
N LEU A 172 0.42 -19.17 3.95
CA LEU A 172 0.78 -20.39 4.67
C LEU A 172 0.85 -20.07 6.15
N ARG A 173 0.08 -20.82 6.95
CA ARG A 173 0.25 -20.85 8.40
C ARG A 173 1.13 -22.06 8.71
N ASP A 174 2.11 -21.88 9.59
CA ASP A 174 2.81 -23.03 10.16
C ASP A 174 1.74 -23.96 10.75
N ALA A 175 1.80 -25.25 10.42
CA ALA A 175 0.91 -26.23 11.04
C ALA A 175 1.19 -26.22 12.55
N GLU A 176 0.14 -26.05 13.37
CA GLU A 176 0.22 -26.20 14.83
C GLU A 176 0.72 -27.58 15.23
#